data_AF-A0ABD0PWY9-F1
#
_entry.id   AF-A0ABD0PWY9-F1
#
_cell.length_a   1.000
_cell.length_b   1.000
_cell.length_c   1.000
_cell.angle_alpha   90.00
_cell.angle_beta   90.00
_cell.angle_gamma   90.00
#
_symmetry.space_group_name_H-M   'P 1'
#
loop_
_entity.id
_entity.type
_entity.pdbx_description
1 polymer ?
#
loop_
_entity_poly.entity_id
_entity_poly.type
_entity_poly.pdbx_seq_one_letter_code
_entity_poly.pdbx_strand_id
1 'polypeptide(L)'
;PSTSRRFTPPSASFPCAKVTENPSMSAPGPLRAGRPVESRSVVDVLADHAGELVRTDSPNFLCSVLPSHWRCNKTLPVAFK
;
A
#
# COMPACT_ATOMS: atom_id res chain seq x y z
N PRO A 1 6.04 49.12 -20.28
CA PRO A 1 6.90 48.42 -19.29
C PRO A 1 6.20 47.18 -18.71
N SER A 2 6.40 46.03 -19.36
CA SER A 2 5.83 44.73 -18.98
C SER A 2 6.74 44.03 -17.96
N THR A 3 6.30 43.89 -16.71
CA THR A 3 7.01 43.03 -15.74
C THR A 3 6.27 41.71 -15.64
N SER A 4 6.60 40.82 -16.55
CA SER A 4 6.20 39.42 -16.52
C SER A 4 6.70 38.80 -15.22
N ARG A 5 5.81 38.52 -14.26
CA ARG A 5 6.13 37.77 -13.03
C ARG A 5 6.38 36.31 -13.44
N ARG A 6 7.61 36.07 -13.89
CA ARG A 6 8.13 34.75 -14.23
C ARG A 6 8.11 33.90 -12.95
N PHE A 7 7.14 33.01 -12.87
CA PHE A 7 7.05 31.97 -11.86
C PHE A 7 8.33 31.12 -11.95
N THR A 8 9.18 31.20 -10.93
CA THR A 8 10.43 30.43 -10.88
C THR A 8 10.16 29.27 -9.93
N PRO A 9 9.93 28.03 -10.42
CA PRO A 9 9.78 26.90 -9.52
C PRO A 9 11.11 26.68 -8.76
N PRO A 10 11.07 26.31 -7.47
CA PRO A 10 12.28 25.98 -6.74
C PRO A 10 12.97 24.80 -7.43
N SER A 11 14.25 24.98 -7.75
CA SER A 11 15.10 23.95 -8.34
C SER A 11 15.34 22.86 -7.30
N ALA A 12 14.42 21.90 -7.20
CA ALA A 12 14.57 20.74 -6.34
C ALA A 12 15.28 19.62 -7.10
N SER A 13 16.52 19.89 -7.51
CA SER A 13 17.43 18.86 -7.99
C SER A 13 17.91 18.07 -6.76
N PHE A 14 17.12 17.07 -6.34
CA PHE A 14 17.61 16.11 -5.35
C PHE A 14 18.59 15.16 -6.05
N PRO A 15 19.83 14.99 -5.56
CA PRO A 15 20.70 13.96 -6.09
C PRO A 15 20.08 12.58 -5.83
N CYS A 16 19.92 11.80 -6.90
CA CYS A 16 19.55 10.40 -6.85
C CYS A 16 20.69 9.64 -6.16
N ALA A 17 20.56 9.35 -4.87
CA ALA A 17 21.44 8.41 -4.19
C ALA A 17 21.17 7.02 -4.80
N LYS A 18 22.14 6.48 -5.54
CA LYS A 18 22.13 5.06 -5.91
C LYS A 18 22.10 4.24 -4.63
N VAL A 19 20.94 3.65 -4.32
CA VAL A 19 20.92 2.49 -3.43
C VAL A 19 21.43 1.31 -4.25
N THR A 20 22.53 0.75 -3.77
CA THR A 20 23.14 -0.47 -4.28
C THR A 20 22.14 -1.62 -4.25
N GLU A 21 22.13 -2.39 -5.32
CA GLU A 21 21.46 -3.68 -5.48
C GLU A 21 21.84 -4.65 -4.35
N ASN A 22 20.84 -5.32 -3.75
CA ASN A 22 20.89 -6.77 -3.51
C ASN A 22 19.48 -7.29 -3.10
N PRO A 23 18.85 -8.18 -3.88
CA PRO A 23 17.62 -8.85 -3.48
C PRO A 23 17.96 -10.04 -2.58
N SER A 24 17.73 -9.93 -1.28
CA SER A 24 17.66 -11.10 -0.40
C SER A 24 16.21 -11.39 -0.09
N MET A 25 15.61 -12.28 -0.88
CA MET A 25 14.49 -13.07 -0.41
C MET A 25 14.99 -13.88 0.80
N SER A 26 14.64 -13.43 2.01
CA SER A 26 14.76 -14.24 3.21
C SER A 26 13.37 -14.59 3.69
N ALA A 27 13.10 -15.88 3.65
CA ALA A 27 11.85 -16.56 3.91
C ALA A 27 11.14 -16.11 5.20
N PRO A 28 9.79 -16.13 5.23
CA PRO A 28 9.08 -16.08 6.50
C PRO A 28 9.37 -17.36 7.28
N GLY A 29 9.96 -17.20 8.47
CA GLY A 29 10.19 -18.27 9.42
C GLY A 29 8.87 -18.96 9.84
N PRO A 30 8.97 -20.21 10.32
CA PRO A 30 7.80 -21.01 10.67
C PRO A 30 7.18 -20.53 11.99
N LEU A 31 5.91 -20.90 12.18
CA LEU A 31 5.11 -20.79 13.41
C LEU A 31 4.22 -19.54 13.55
N ARG A 32 3.08 -19.55 12.85
CA ARG A 32 1.78 -19.45 13.54
C ARG A 32 0.83 -20.51 13.01
N ALA A 33 0.92 -21.69 13.61
CA ALA A 33 -0.21 -22.62 13.66
C ALA A 33 -1.36 -21.97 14.44
N GLY A 34 -2.57 -22.03 13.90
CA GLY A 34 -3.79 -21.47 14.48
C GLY A 34 -4.34 -20.40 13.55
N ARG A 35 -5.25 -20.70 12.63
CA ARG A 35 -6.42 -21.58 12.72
C ARG A 35 -6.68 -22.16 11.33
N PRO A 36 -7.39 -23.30 11.18
CA PRO A 36 -8.02 -23.55 9.89
C PRO A 36 -8.86 -22.31 9.62
N VAL A 37 -8.54 -21.59 8.55
CA VAL A 37 -9.60 -20.86 7.85
C VAL A 37 -10.50 -22.00 7.36
N GLU A 38 -11.42 -22.42 8.23
CA GLU A 38 -12.72 -22.94 7.83
C GLU A 38 -13.04 -22.23 6.53
N SER A 39 -13.25 -22.95 5.42
CA SER A 39 -13.35 -22.37 4.07
C SER A 39 -14.46 -21.31 4.00
N ARG A 40 -14.18 -20.15 4.59
CA ARG A 40 -15.09 -19.05 4.83
C ARG A 40 -15.06 -18.35 3.50
N SER A 41 -16.16 -18.50 2.78
CA SER A 41 -16.28 -17.99 1.44
C SER A 41 -15.91 -16.50 1.42
N VAL A 42 -15.30 -16.04 0.34
CA VAL A 42 -14.87 -14.64 0.16
C VAL A 42 -16.01 -13.67 0.49
N VAL A 43 -17.25 -14.04 0.17
CA VAL A 43 -18.45 -13.25 0.49
C VAL A 43 -18.72 -13.10 1.99
N ASP A 44 -18.41 -14.10 2.78
CA ASP A 44 -18.66 -14.13 4.23
C ASP A 44 -17.61 -13.29 4.97
N VAL A 45 -16.35 -13.36 4.53
CA VAL A 45 -15.28 -12.46 5.02
C VAL A 45 -15.57 -10.99 4.68
N LEU A 46 -16.11 -10.72 3.49
CA LEU A 46 -16.54 -9.37 3.11
C LEU A 46 -17.73 -8.87 3.93
N ALA A 47 -18.60 -9.77 4.39
CA ALA A 47 -19.75 -9.41 5.21
C ALA A 47 -19.34 -9.07 6.65
N ASP A 48 -18.40 -9.82 7.23
CA ASP A 48 -17.86 -9.59 8.58
C ASP A 48 -17.05 -8.28 8.67
N HIS A 49 -16.39 -7.91 7.57
CA HIS A 49 -15.57 -6.69 7.45
C HIS A 49 -16.09 -5.75 6.35
N ALA A 50 -17.39 -5.46 6.39
CA ALA A 50 -18.09 -4.69 5.38
C ALA A 50 -17.48 -3.30 5.17
N GLY A 51 -16.92 -3.07 3.98
CA GLY A 51 -16.33 -1.79 3.57
C GLY A 51 -14.88 -1.58 3.98
N GLU A 52 -14.30 -2.47 4.79
CA GLU A 52 -12.88 -2.41 5.15
C GLU A 52 -12.02 -3.20 4.15
N LEU A 53 -12.54 -4.32 3.62
CA LEU A 53 -11.85 -5.18 2.66
C LEU A 53 -12.48 -5.11 1.27
N VAL A 54 -11.64 -5.14 0.24
CA VAL A 54 -12.01 -5.19 -1.17
C VAL A 54 -11.40 -6.42 -1.84
N ARG A 55 -12.06 -6.94 -2.88
CA ARG A 55 -11.52 -8.02 -3.70
C ARG A 55 -10.41 -7.49 -4.59
N THR A 56 -9.35 -8.29 -4.70
CA THR A 56 -8.30 -8.07 -5.69
C THR A 56 -8.59 -8.85 -6.96
N ASP A 57 -7.70 -8.77 -7.95
CA ASP A 57 -7.76 -9.61 -9.15
C ASP A 57 -7.49 -11.10 -8.85
N SER A 58 -6.93 -11.40 -7.68
CA SER A 58 -6.71 -12.79 -7.25
C SER A 58 -7.89 -13.28 -6.40
N PRO A 59 -8.50 -14.43 -6.74
CA PRO A 59 -9.67 -14.95 -6.02
C PRO A 59 -9.38 -15.36 -4.58
N ASN A 60 -8.10 -15.49 -4.21
CA ASN A 60 -7.65 -15.93 -2.89
C ASN A 60 -7.15 -14.78 -2.00
N PHE A 61 -7.09 -13.54 -2.53
CA PHE A 61 -6.57 -12.40 -1.80
C PHE A 61 -7.57 -11.26 -1.74
N LEU A 62 -7.74 -10.74 -0.53
CA LEU A 62 -8.45 -9.52 -0.21
C LEU A 62 -7.45 -8.50 0.29
N CYS A 63 -7.75 -7.22 0.10
CA CYS A 63 -6.93 -6.15 0.64
C CYS A 63 -7.79 -5.08 1.30
N SER A 64 -7.19 -4.30 2.17
CA SER A 64 -7.86 -3.17 2.81
C SER A 64 -8.12 -2.04 1.82
N VAL A 65 -9.24 -1.35 1.97
CA VAL A 65 -9.56 -0.17 1.16
C VAL A 65 -8.58 0.96 1.46
N LEU A 66 -7.97 1.50 0.41
CA LEU A 66 -7.04 2.63 0.51
C LEU A 66 -7.73 3.94 0.11
N PRO A 67 -7.35 5.09 0.71
CA PRO A 67 -7.81 6.40 0.23
C PRO A 67 -7.43 6.63 -1.24
N SER A 68 -8.33 7.23 -2.02
CA SER A 68 -8.13 7.43 -3.48
C SER A 68 -6.90 8.28 -3.83
N HIS A 69 -6.54 9.21 -2.95
CA HIS A 69 -5.28 9.95 -3.05
C HIS A 69 -4.66 10.00 -1.66
N TRP A 70 -3.40 9.61 -1.57
CA TRP A 70 -2.62 9.72 -0.35
C TRP A 70 -1.28 10.38 -0.62
N ARG A 71 -0.81 11.13 0.37
CA ARG A 71 0.50 11.77 0.30
C ARG A 71 1.57 10.71 0.44
N CYS A 72 2.56 10.71 -0.46
CA CYS A 72 3.72 9.83 -0.32
C CYS A 72 4.44 10.07 1.02
N ASN A 73 5.05 9.01 1.57
CA ASN A 73 5.75 9.03 2.86
C ASN A 73 4.88 9.40 4.09
N LYS A 74 3.55 9.44 3.96
CA LYS A 74 2.63 9.62 5.10
C LYS A 74 2.04 8.26 5.52
N THR A 75 2.01 7.97 6.82
CA THR A 75 1.36 6.77 7.38
C THR A 75 -0.14 6.78 7.13
N LEU A 76 -0.71 5.66 6.71
CA LEU A 76 -2.15 5.51 6.48
C LEU A 76 -2.95 5.64 7.81
N PRO A 77 -4.21 6.10 7.74
CA PRO A 77 -5.06 6.22 8.93
C PRO A 77 -5.42 4.86 9.54
N VAL A 78 -5.46 3.81 8.71
CA VAL A 78 -5.70 2.42 9.10
C VAL A 78 -4.57 1.57 8.53
N ALA A 79 -4.13 0.58 9.29
CA ALA A 79 -3.13 -0.36 8.83
C ALA A 79 -3.67 -1.17 7.64
N PHE A 80 -2.86 -1.29 6.59
CA PHE A 80 -3.19 -2.14 5.45
C PHE A 80 -3.08 -3.61 5.84
N LYS A 81 -4.13 -4.36 5.56
CA LYS A 81 -4.26 -5.81 5.73
C LYS A 81 -4.57 -6.43 4.38
#